data_AF-A0A2S8Z9W0-F1
#
_entry.id   AF-A0A2S8Z9W0-F1
#
_cell.length_a   1.000
_cell.length_b   1.000
_cell.length_c   1.000
_cell.angle_alpha   90.00
_cell.angle_beta   90.00
_cell.angle_gamma   90.00
#
_symmetry.space_group_name_H-M   'P 1'
#
loop_
_entity.id
_entity.type
_entity.pdbx_description
1 polymer ?
#
loop_
_entity_poly.entity_id
_entity_poly.type
_entity_poly.pdbx_seq_one_letter_code
_entity_poly.pdbx_strand_id
1 'polypeptide(L)'
;MDGFAAVDFGFAREVLQRGIAALYLVAFVSSLNQFRPLLGEHGLLPAPALLEWVGQKAERRRMLHPTLFSRIRYSDRRLVALCVVGVVVAALLVVGVPQWGPPWVPMLCFLALWLGYMSIVSIGQTFYSFGWEMLLLEAGFLAAFLGSNDQPPPTVVIVLFWWLVFRLEFGAGMIKIRGGREWRDLTAMTYHHETQPMPGPLSRQAHLLPRWFHRGEVLGNHFAQLVAPFFLFAPLLSLWVDGPVPQIIGAVAASVVILTQAWLVLTGNFAWLNWATMVIAFSAIGLPGVGASEIAPPTDAPWILAGIPLFWVVVTSAVGLLYVVVSVPALRNLFVRRQLMNASFNRWQLANAYGAFGTVTKERVEIVVEGSADEEGVQWREYEFKGKPGDGRRMPRQFAPYHLRLDWLMWFLPLGHSFDDWFTAFLVRLLEADAPTLALIRVDPFDGERPRWVRAVSYRYRFATRAEKRADGVVWVRSRRRVVLGPFGLR
;
A
#
# COMPACT_ATOMS: atom_id res chain seq x y z
N MET A 1 -28.58 10.49 -8.19
CA MET A 1 -28.44 9.37 -7.22
C MET A 1 -29.76 9.14 -6.52
N ASP A 2 -30.29 7.92 -6.52
CA ASP A 2 -31.41 7.53 -5.66
C ASP A 2 -30.92 6.65 -4.49
N GLY A 3 -31.82 6.28 -3.57
CA GLY A 3 -31.47 5.54 -2.36
C GLY A 3 -30.80 4.18 -2.60
N PHE A 4 -30.96 3.58 -3.78
CA PHE A 4 -30.45 2.25 -4.13
C PHE A 4 -29.41 2.27 -5.26
N ALA A 5 -29.58 3.14 -6.25
CA ALA A 5 -28.77 3.27 -7.44
C ALA A 5 -28.06 4.63 -7.54
N ALA A 6 -26.74 4.58 -7.64
CA ALA A 6 -25.89 5.73 -7.87
C ALA A 6 -25.69 5.95 -9.37
N VAL A 7 -26.78 6.28 -10.08
CA VAL A 7 -26.82 6.38 -11.56
C VAL A 7 -25.72 7.28 -12.16
N ASP A 8 -25.32 8.35 -11.46
CA ASP A 8 -24.28 9.28 -11.92
C ASP A 8 -22.85 8.78 -11.68
N PHE A 9 -22.67 7.62 -11.03
CA PHE A 9 -21.38 7.11 -10.56
C PHE A 9 -20.85 5.94 -11.41
N GLY A 10 -21.35 5.78 -12.65
CA GLY A 10 -20.83 4.80 -13.61
C GLY A 10 -19.33 4.96 -13.88
N PHE A 11 -18.89 6.20 -14.13
CA PHE A 11 -17.47 6.52 -14.25
C PHE A 11 -16.65 6.12 -13.01
N ALA A 12 -17.16 6.43 -11.81
CA ALA A 12 -16.51 6.05 -10.56
C ALA A 12 -16.36 4.53 -10.45
N ARG A 13 -17.40 3.75 -10.79
CA ARG A 13 -17.30 2.28 -10.82
C ARG A 13 -16.17 1.80 -11.74
N GLU A 14 -16.08 2.32 -12.96
CA GLU A 14 -15.05 1.89 -13.92
C GLU A 14 -13.64 2.17 -13.38
N VAL A 15 -13.41 3.37 -12.84
CA VAL A 15 -12.12 3.74 -12.24
C VAL A 15 -11.80 2.86 -11.03
N LEU A 16 -12.78 2.62 -10.16
CA LEU A 16 -12.62 1.76 -8.98
C LEU A 16 -12.28 0.33 -9.39
N GLN A 17 -13.10 -0.32 -10.22
CA GLN A 17 -12.89 -1.71 -10.60
C GLN A 17 -11.57 -1.89 -11.36
N ARG A 18 -11.34 -1.11 -12.42
CA ARG A 18 -10.12 -1.25 -13.23
C ARG A 18 -8.88 -0.82 -12.47
N GLY A 19 -8.96 0.27 -11.71
CA GLY A 19 -7.86 0.77 -10.89
C GLY A 19 -7.46 -0.23 -9.80
N ILE A 20 -8.42 -0.75 -9.03
CA ILE A 20 -8.16 -1.74 -7.98
C ILE A 20 -7.62 -3.05 -8.59
N ALA A 21 -8.16 -3.48 -9.73
CA ALA A 21 -7.63 -4.64 -10.45
C ALA A 21 -6.19 -4.42 -10.94
N ALA A 22 -5.86 -3.23 -11.45
CA ALA A 22 -4.49 -2.90 -11.85
C ALA A 22 -3.52 -2.94 -10.65
N LEU A 23 -3.96 -2.50 -9.47
CA LEU A 23 -3.17 -2.59 -8.24
C LEU A 23 -2.99 -4.03 -7.77
N TYR A 24 -4.02 -4.89 -7.88
CA TYR A 24 -3.87 -6.33 -7.67
C TYR A 24 -2.87 -6.96 -8.63
N LEU A 25 -2.91 -6.58 -9.91
CA LEU A 25 -1.95 -7.05 -10.90
C LEU A 25 -0.52 -6.72 -10.45
N VAL A 26 -0.25 -5.47 -10.08
CA VAL A 26 1.06 -5.05 -9.56
C VAL A 26 1.44 -5.83 -8.30
N ALA A 27 0.50 -6.05 -7.39
CA ALA A 27 0.73 -6.77 -6.14
C ALA A 27 1.06 -8.26 -6.36
N PHE A 28 0.36 -8.94 -7.27
CA PHE A 28 0.66 -10.33 -7.63
C PHE A 28 1.97 -10.47 -8.40
N VAL A 29 2.29 -9.55 -9.32
CA VAL A 29 3.61 -9.51 -9.99
C VAL A 29 4.72 -9.28 -8.96
N SER A 30 4.52 -8.35 -8.02
CA SER A 30 5.46 -8.10 -6.92
C SER A 30 5.67 -9.35 -6.07
N SER A 31 4.61 -10.11 -5.81
CA SER A 31 4.67 -11.35 -5.03
C SER A 31 5.37 -12.46 -5.80
N LEU A 32 5.08 -12.62 -7.10
CA LEU A 32 5.73 -13.58 -7.99
C LEU A 32 7.26 -13.38 -8.03
N ASN A 33 7.69 -12.12 -8.10
CA ASN A 33 9.11 -11.77 -8.24
C ASN A 33 9.90 -11.82 -6.92
N GLN A 34 9.25 -11.61 -5.78
CA GLN A 34 9.97 -11.39 -4.51
C GLN A 34 9.61 -12.39 -3.41
N PHE A 35 8.45 -13.02 -3.44
CA PHE A 35 8.00 -13.83 -2.29
C PHE A 35 8.91 -15.05 -2.06
N ARG A 36 9.34 -15.74 -3.11
CA ARG A 36 10.18 -16.96 -2.97
C ARG A 36 11.49 -16.72 -2.22
N PRO A 37 12.36 -15.76 -2.62
CA PRO A 37 13.58 -15.48 -1.86
C PRO A 37 13.31 -14.88 -0.47
N LEU A 38 12.17 -14.19 -0.25
CA LEU A 38 11.86 -13.60 1.05
C LEU A 38 11.24 -14.57 2.06
N LEU A 39 10.31 -15.40 1.60
CA LEU A 39 9.36 -16.17 2.43
C LEU A 39 9.05 -17.56 1.84
N GLY A 40 9.68 -17.95 0.73
CA GLY A 40 9.48 -19.25 0.11
C GLY A 40 9.99 -20.42 0.95
N GLU A 41 10.04 -21.61 0.36
CA GLU A 41 10.52 -22.83 1.05
C GLU A 41 11.93 -22.66 1.64
N HIS A 42 12.76 -21.84 0.99
CA HIS A 42 14.12 -21.52 1.42
C HIS A 42 14.36 -20.00 1.59
N GLY A 43 13.29 -19.22 1.77
CA GLY A 43 13.38 -17.77 1.90
C GLY A 43 14.05 -17.31 3.21
N LEU A 44 14.22 -16.00 3.36
CA LEU A 44 14.75 -15.38 4.59
C LEU A 44 13.92 -15.69 5.83
N LEU A 45 12.59 -15.75 5.70
CA LEU A 45 11.65 -16.15 6.73
C LEU A 45 10.69 -17.22 6.19
N PRO A 46 11.06 -18.50 6.14
CA PRO A 46 10.29 -19.51 5.42
C PRO A 46 8.83 -19.64 5.89
N ALA A 47 7.88 -19.43 4.97
CA ALA A 47 6.45 -19.60 5.24
C ALA A 47 6.06 -21.02 5.70
N PRO A 48 6.70 -22.12 5.23
CA PRO A 48 6.44 -23.45 5.77
C PRO A 48 6.66 -23.56 7.27
N ALA A 49 7.72 -22.93 7.81
CA ALA A 49 8.02 -22.95 9.23
C ALA A 49 6.93 -22.24 10.06
N LEU A 50 6.43 -21.10 9.56
CA LEU A 50 5.28 -20.42 10.16
C LEU A 50 4.02 -21.31 10.15
N LEU A 51 3.70 -21.91 9.00
CA LEU A 51 2.50 -22.74 8.84
C LEU A 51 2.56 -24.00 9.72
N GLU A 52 3.73 -24.60 9.88
CA GLU A 52 3.95 -25.73 10.78
C GLU A 52 3.76 -25.30 12.24
N TRP A 53 4.41 -24.22 12.67
CA TRP A 53 4.29 -23.69 14.04
C TRP A 53 2.83 -23.33 14.40
N VAL A 54 2.10 -22.73 13.44
CA VAL A 54 0.68 -22.41 13.60
C VAL A 54 -0.19 -23.67 13.59
N GLY A 55 0.17 -24.68 12.80
CA GLY A 55 -0.54 -25.96 12.70
C GLY A 55 -0.53 -26.79 13.98
N GLN A 56 0.47 -26.60 14.85
CA GLN A 56 0.62 -27.34 16.11
C GLN A 56 -0.55 -27.13 17.11
N LYS A 57 -1.23 -25.98 17.09
CA LYS A 57 -2.33 -25.67 18.02
C LYS A 57 -3.47 -24.95 17.31
N ALA A 58 -4.71 -25.36 17.59
CA ALA A 58 -5.90 -24.72 17.02
C ALA A 58 -6.00 -23.21 17.36
N GLU A 59 -5.54 -22.82 18.55
CA GLU A 59 -5.49 -21.41 18.98
C GLU A 59 -4.56 -20.57 18.11
N ARG A 60 -3.37 -21.09 17.76
CA ARG A 60 -2.41 -20.40 16.90
C ARG A 60 -2.97 -20.20 15.49
N ARG A 61 -3.77 -21.15 14.98
CA ARG A 61 -4.45 -21.01 13.67
C ARG A 61 -5.38 -19.81 13.61
N ARG A 62 -5.89 -19.34 14.74
CA ARG A 62 -6.73 -18.14 14.82
C ARG A 62 -5.92 -16.85 14.76
N MET A 63 -4.61 -16.89 15.04
CA MET A 63 -3.70 -15.75 14.94
C MET A 63 -3.41 -15.37 13.49
N LEU A 64 -3.48 -16.32 12.56
CA LEU A 64 -3.37 -16.03 11.14
C LEU A 64 -4.69 -15.53 10.57
N HIS A 65 -4.58 -14.61 9.62
CA HIS A 65 -5.65 -14.29 8.70
C HIS A 65 -6.02 -15.55 7.85
N PRO A 66 -7.20 -15.58 7.23
CA PRO A 66 -7.58 -16.67 6.35
C PRO A 66 -6.58 -16.85 5.21
N THR A 67 -6.13 -18.09 5.00
CA THR A 67 -5.24 -18.43 3.89
C THR A 67 -5.58 -19.80 3.33
N LEU A 68 -5.54 -19.91 1.99
CA LEU A 68 -5.69 -21.18 1.28
C LEU A 68 -4.60 -22.18 1.70
N PHE A 69 -3.42 -21.69 2.10
CA PHE A 69 -2.29 -22.53 2.50
C PHE A 69 -2.47 -23.23 3.86
N SER A 70 -3.56 -22.92 4.58
CA SER A 70 -3.97 -23.65 5.78
C SER A 70 -4.73 -24.95 5.48
N ARG A 71 -5.26 -25.08 4.26
CA ARG A 71 -5.99 -26.26 3.77
C ARG A 71 -5.21 -27.01 2.71
N ILE A 72 -4.49 -26.27 1.88
CA ILE A 72 -3.64 -26.81 0.81
C ILE A 72 -2.18 -26.63 1.25
N ARG A 73 -1.39 -27.70 1.29
CA ARG A 73 0.03 -27.59 1.67
C ARG A 73 0.75 -26.52 0.83
N TYR A 74 1.48 -25.63 1.48
CA TYR A 74 2.29 -24.63 0.78
C TYR A 74 3.41 -25.30 -0.02
N SER A 75 3.68 -24.78 -1.21
CA SER A 75 4.92 -24.96 -1.95
C SER A 75 5.15 -23.76 -2.86
N ASP A 76 6.40 -23.50 -3.24
CA ASP A 76 6.74 -22.38 -4.12
C ASP A 76 6.00 -22.46 -5.47
N ARG A 77 5.80 -23.68 -6.00
CA ARG A 77 5.05 -23.90 -7.24
C ARG A 77 3.57 -23.49 -7.12
N ARG A 78 2.94 -23.80 -5.98
CA ARG A 78 1.53 -23.44 -5.72
C ARG A 78 1.37 -21.95 -5.52
N LEU A 79 2.33 -21.30 -4.88
CA LEU A 79 2.38 -19.85 -4.78
C LEU A 79 2.52 -19.19 -6.16
N VAL A 80 3.42 -19.70 -7.02
CA VAL A 80 3.57 -19.20 -8.39
C VAL A 80 2.26 -19.36 -9.17
N ALA A 81 1.62 -20.53 -9.10
CA ALA A 81 0.32 -20.75 -9.73
C ALA A 81 -0.74 -19.76 -9.23
N LEU A 82 -0.83 -19.54 -7.91
CA LEU A 82 -1.73 -18.55 -7.32
C LEU A 82 -1.46 -17.13 -7.84
N CYS A 83 -0.19 -16.73 -7.93
CA CYS A 83 0.18 -15.41 -8.45
C CYS A 83 -0.16 -15.27 -9.93
N VAL A 84 0.12 -16.28 -10.77
CA VAL A 84 -0.19 -16.26 -12.20
C VAL A 84 -1.70 -16.18 -12.43
N VAL A 85 -2.49 -16.99 -11.72
CA VAL A 85 -3.96 -16.91 -11.78
C VAL A 85 -4.44 -15.53 -11.35
N GLY A 86 -3.88 -14.98 -10.25
CA GLY A 86 -4.19 -13.62 -9.80
C GLY A 86 -3.88 -12.54 -10.85
N VAL A 87 -2.72 -12.64 -11.53
CA VAL A 87 -2.34 -11.73 -12.63
C VAL A 87 -3.32 -11.81 -13.79
N VAL A 88 -3.70 -13.02 -14.23
CA VAL A 88 -4.63 -13.21 -15.35
C VAL A 88 -6.01 -12.65 -15.01
N VAL A 89 -6.56 -13.00 -13.85
CA VAL A 89 -7.89 -12.49 -13.42
C VAL A 89 -7.88 -10.97 -13.28
N ALA A 90 -6.82 -10.40 -12.69
CA ALA A 90 -6.66 -8.96 -12.58
C ALA A 90 -6.56 -8.28 -13.94
N ALA A 91 -5.79 -8.84 -14.89
CA ALA A 91 -5.69 -8.31 -16.25
C ALA A 91 -7.03 -8.32 -16.99
N LEU A 92 -7.81 -9.40 -16.86
CA LEU A 92 -9.16 -9.49 -17.45
C LEU A 92 -10.09 -8.41 -16.88
N LEU A 93 -10.06 -8.16 -15.57
CA LEU A 93 -10.81 -7.09 -14.91
C LEU A 93 -10.35 -5.69 -15.35
N VAL A 94 -9.05 -5.47 -15.58
CA VAL A 94 -8.52 -4.21 -16.11
C VAL A 94 -9.03 -3.95 -17.53
N VAL A 95 -9.02 -4.98 -18.38
CA VAL A 95 -9.56 -4.91 -19.75
C VAL A 95 -11.07 -4.73 -19.74
N GLY A 96 -11.75 -5.24 -18.72
CA GLY A 96 -13.18 -5.08 -18.52
C GLY A 96 -14.01 -6.30 -18.90
N VAL A 97 -13.40 -7.44 -19.24
CA VAL A 97 -14.12 -8.61 -19.75
C VAL A 97 -15.19 -9.12 -18.76
N PRO A 98 -14.89 -9.30 -17.45
CA PRO A 98 -15.90 -9.68 -16.46
C PRO A 98 -17.07 -8.70 -16.34
N GLN A 99 -16.83 -7.40 -16.56
CA GLN A 99 -17.81 -6.33 -16.40
C GLN A 99 -18.90 -6.32 -17.49
N TRP A 100 -18.71 -7.07 -18.58
CA TRP A 100 -19.70 -7.25 -19.64
C TRP A 100 -20.71 -8.36 -19.31
N GLY A 101 -20.44 -9.14 -18.27
CA GLY A 101 -21.37 -10.14 -17.76
C GLY A 101 -22.27 -9.58 -16.66
N PRO A 102 -23.13 -10.45 -16.08
CA PRO A 102 -23.98 -10.09 -14.96
C PRO A 102 -23.18 -9.73 -13.70
N PRO A 103 -23.76 -9.00 -12.72
CA PRO A 103 -23.08 -8.46 -11.53
C PRO A 103 -22.20 -9.46 -10.77
N TRP A 104 -22.60 -10.72 -10.75
CA TRP A 104 -21.91 -11.76 -9.99
C TRP A 104 -20.59 -12.19 -10.66
N VAL A 105 -20.38 -11.95 -11.95
CA VAL A 105 -19.12 -12.30 -12.64
C VAL A 105 -17.94 -11.47 -12.14
N PRO A 106 -17.97 -10.11 -12.18
CA PRO A 106 -16.89 -9.31 -11.59
C PRO A 106 -16.80 -9.53 -10.08
N MET A 107 -17.93 -9.79 -9.39
CA MET A 107 -17.93 -10.15 -7.96
C MET A 107 -17.05 -11.36 -7.69
N LEU A 108 -17.25 -12.48 -8.40
CA LEU A 108 -16.46 -13.69 -8.21
C LEU A 108 -14.98 -13.46 -8.53
N CYS A 109 -14.67 -12.69 -9.58
CA CYS A 109 -13.30 -12.33 -9.92
C CYS A 109 -12.61 -11.53 -8.80
N PHE A 110 -13.26 -10.48 -8.27
CA PHE A 110 -12.70 -9.70 -7.16
C PHE A 110 -12.60 -10.50 -5.85
N LEU A 111 -13.58 -11.34 -5.53
CA LEU A 111 -13.51 -12.22 -4.36
C LEU A 111 -12.38 -13.26 -4.50
N ALA A 112 -12.12 -13.75 -5.71
CA ALA A 112 -10.97 -14.61 -6.00
C ALA A 112 -9.64 -13.88 -5.83
N LEU A 113 -9.51 -12.65 -6.34
CA LEU A 113 -8.32 -11.81 -6.11
C LEU A 113 -8.13 -11.51 -4.62
N TRP A 114 -9.21 -11.16 -3.92
CA TRP A 114 -9.20 -10.87 -2.49
C TRP A 114 -8.73 -12.07 -1.67
N LEU A 115 -9.34 -13.25 -1.85
CA LEU A 115 -8.96 -14.45 -1.12
C LEU A 115 -7.55 -14.94 -1.50
N GLY A 116 -7.19 -14.86 -2.78
CA GLY A 116 -5.87 -15.24 -3.28
C GLY A 116 -4.79 -14.34 -2.68
N TYR A 117 -5.00 -13.03 -2.68
CA TYR A 117 -4.05 -12.09 -2.11
C TYR A 117 -3.99 -12.16 -0.58
N MET A 118 -5.14 -12.34 0.10
CA MET A 118 -5.21 -12.57 1.54
C MET A 118 -4.37 -13.79 1.93
N SER A 119 -4.38 -14.83 1.09
CA SER A 119 -3.60 -16.04 1.31
C SER A 119 -2.10 -15.78 1.32
N ILE A 120 -1.62 -14.81 0.54
CA ILE A 120 -0.22 -14.36 0.49
C ILE A 120 0.09 -13.45 1.69
N VAL A 121 -0.71 -12.40 1.90
CA VAL A 121 -0.53 -11.43 3.00
C VAL A 121 -0.52 -12.14 4.36
N SER A 122 -1.40 -13.12 4.55
CA SER A 122 -1.50 -13.86 5.81
C SER A 122 -0.23 -14.62 6.19
N ILE A 123 0.58 -15.07 5.23
CA ILE A 123 1.84 -15.79 5.49
C ILE A 123 3.06 -14.90 5.22
N GLY A 124 2.83 -13.63 4.87
CA GLY A 124 3.86 -12.71 4.42
C GLY A 124 4.69 -12.06 5.53
N GLN A 125 4.35 -12.31 6.81
CA GLN A 125 5.10 -11.87 7.99
C GLN A 125 5.47 -10.37 7.91
N THR A 126 6.68 -9.99 8.33
CA THR A 126 7.14 -8.59 8.32
C THR A 126 7.15 -7.97 6.91
N PHE A 127 7.45 -8.76 5.87
CA PHE A 127 7.52 -8.28 4.48
C PHE A 127 6.15 -7.93 3.87
N TYR A 128 5.03 -8.27 4.53
CA TYR A 128 3.66 -7.91 4.11
C TYR A 128 2.87 -7.22 5.23
N SER A 129 3.54 -6.76 6.29
CA SER A 129 2.89 -6.10 7.43
C SER A 129 2.67 -4.60 7.21
N PHE A 130 2.16 -4.21 6.03
CA PHE A 130 2.02 -2.81 5.63
C PHE A 130 0.56 -2.39 5.42
N GLY A 131 0.23 -1.13 5.73
CA GLY A 131 -1.15 -0.63 5.65
C GLY A 131 -1.77 -0.70 4.26
N TRP A 132 -0.98 -0.56 3.19
CA TRP A 132 -1.47 -0.66 1.81
C TRP A 132 -1.85 -2.09 1.40
N GLU A 133 -1.35 -3.11 2.09
CA GLU A 133 -1.71 -4.51 1.88
C GLU A 133 -3.16 -4.74 2.29
N MET A 134 -3.49 -4.27 3.51
CA MET A 134 -4.85 -4.32 4.05
C MET A 134 -5.80 -3.39 3.28
N LEU A 135 -5.31 -2.23 2.82
CA LEU A 135 -6.10 -1.31 2.00
C LEU A 135 -6.53 -1.97 0.68
N LEU A 136 -5.59 -2.65 0.00
CA LEU A 136 -5.89 -3.33 -1.26
C LEU A 136 -6.89 -4.47 -1.04
N LEU A 137 -6.74 -5.24 0.05
CA LEU A 137 -7.70 -6.28 0.42
C LEU A 137 -9.09 -5.72 0.68
N GLU A 138 -9.19 -4.65 1.48
CA GLU A 138 -10.47 -4.04 1.80
C GLU A 138 -11.14 -3.43 0.57
N ALA A 139 -10.38 -2.69 -0.25
CA ALA A 139 -10.86 -2.10 -1.50
C ALA A 139 -11.30 -3.18 -2.51
N GLY A 140 -10.54 -4.27 -2.64
CA GLY A 140 -10.89 -5.40 -3.49
C GLY A 140 -12.17 -6.12 -3.07
N PHE A 141 -12.38 -6.29 -1.77
CA PHE A 141 -13.62 -6.83 -1.25
C PHE A 141 -14.81 -5.93 -1.61
N LEU A 142 -14.69 -4.61 -1.40
CA LEU A 142 -15.75 -3.66 -1.76
C LEU A 142 -16.01 -3.61 -3.28
N ALA A 143 -14.96 -3.68 -4.10
CA ALA A 143 -15.06 -3.66 -5.55
C ALA A 143 -15.86 -4.85 -6.12
N ALA A 144 -15.87 -5.98 -5.42
CA ALA A 144 -16.68 -7.14 -5.78
C ALA A 144 -18.19 -6.82 -5.82
N PHE A 145 -18.64 -5.83 -5.06
CA PHE A 145 -20.06 -5.49 -4.93
C PHE A 145 -20.48 -4.25 -5.74
N LEU A 146 -19.58 -3.68 -6.55
CA LEU A 146 -19.90 -2.54 -7.42
C LEU A 146 -20.81 -2.88 -8.61
N GLY A 147 -20.96 -4.17 -8.93
CA GLY A 147 -21.78 -4.64 -10.05
C GLY A 147 -21.02 -4.70 -11.38
N SER A 148 -21.78 -4.64 -12.47
CA SER A 148 -21.32 -4.75 -13.87
C SER A 148 -22.04 -3.75 -14.75
N ASN A 149 -21.78 -3.76 -16.06
CA ASN A 149 -22.37 -2.81 -17.00
C ASN A 149 -23.89 -2.93 -17.17
N ASP A 150 -24.50 -4.04 -16.74
CA ASP A 150 -25.93 -4.29 -16.90
C ASP A 150 -26.82 -3.44 -15.97
N GLN A 151 -26.26 -2.85 -14.91
CA GLN A 151 -27.00 -2.09 -13.91
C GLN A 151 -26.20 -0.89 -13.41
N PRO A 152 -26.85 0.14 -12.84
CA PRO A 152 -26.14 1.21 -12.14
C PRO A 152 -25.40 0.68 -10.90
N PRO A 153 -24.31 1.35 -10.46
CA PRO A 153 -23.61 0.96 -9.25
C PRO A 153 -24.50 1.14 -8.01
N PRO A 154 -24.49 0.19 -7.05
CA PRO A 154 -25.27 0.31 -5.83
C PRO A 154 -24.81 1.48 -4.96
N THR A 155 -25.75 2.36 -4.56
CA THR A 155 -25.48 3.54 -3.72
C THR A 155 -24.74 3.16 -2.44
N VAL A 156 -25.18 2.07 -1.79
CA VAL A 156 -24.56 1.60 -0.54
C VAL A 156 -23.06 1.31 -0.72
N VAL A 157 -22.64 0.70 -1.83
CA VAL A 157 -21.24 0.33 -2.05
C VAL A 157 -20.39 1.56 -2.35
N ILE A 158 -20.92 2.53 -3.10
CA ILE A 158 -20.26 3.83 -3.31
C ILE A 158 -20.03 4.55 -1.98
N VAL A 159 -21.03 4.57 -1.09
CA VAL A 159 -20.91 5.14 0.26
C VAL A 159 -19.86 4.40 1.10
N LEU A 160 -19.76 3.07 0.98
CA LEU A 160 -18.71 2.30 1.65
C LEU A 160 -17.30 2.69 1.16
N PHE A 161 -17.14 3.03 -0.13
CA PHE A 161 -15.88 3.57 -0.64
C PHE A 161 -15.59 4.97 -0.06
N TRP A 162 -16.59 5.85 0.06
CA TRP A 162 -16.41 7.14 0.75
C TRP A 162 -15.99 6.93 2.20
N TRP A 163 -16.59 5.96 2.88
CA TRP A 163 -16.19 5.57 4.23
C TRP A 163 -14.76 5.01 4.31
N LEU A 164 -14.32 4.25 3.30
CA LEU A 164 -12.94 3.78 3.20
C LEU A 164 -11.96 4.94 3.02
N VAL A 165 -12.23 5.87 2.09
CA VAL A 165 -11.42 7.07 1.88
C VAL A 165 -11.39 7.93 3.15
N PHE A 166 -12.54 8.10 3.80
CA PHE A 166 -12.64 8.84 5.05
C PHE A 166 -11.75 8.23 6.12
N ARG A 167 -11.87 6.93 6.41
CA ARG A 167 -11.02 6.27 7.41
C ARG A 167 -9.53 6.37 7.08
N LEU A 168 -9.18 6.31 5.79
CA LEU A 168 -7.82 6.41 5.32
C LEU A 168 -7.23 7.81 5.58
N GLU A 169 -7.85 8.84 5.02
CA GLU A 169 -7.35 10.22 5.09
C GLU A 169 -7.55 10.82 6.49
N PHE A 170 -8.74 10.68 7.07
CA PHE A 170 -9.03 11.18 8.41
C PHE A 170 -8.21 10.45 9.47
N GLY A 171 -8.04 9.12 9.35
CA GLY A 171 -7.17 8.36 10.24
C GLY A 171 -5.72 8.82 10.19
N ALA A 172 -5.20 9.11 8.98
CA ALA A 172 -3.87 9.66 8.78
C ALA A 172 -3.73 11.11 9.29
N GLY A 173 -4.73 11.98 9.09
CA GLY A 173 -4.71 13.34 9.64
C GLY A 173 -4.71 13.34 11.17
N MET A 174 -5.58 12.52 11.77
CA MET A 174 -5.70 12.42 13.23
C MET A 174 -4.43 11.89 13.88
N ILE A 175 -3.72 10.94 13.24
CA ILE A 175 -2.45 10.43 13.80
C ILE A 175 -1.38 11.51 13.85
N LYS A 176 -1.33 12.37 12.83
CA LYS A 176 -0.38 13.47 12.72
C LYS A 176 -0.65 14.55 13.76
N ILE A 177 -1.91 14.95 13.91
CA ILE A 177 -2.32 15.93 14.94
C ILE A 177 -2.19 15.38 16.36
N ARG A 178 -2.22 14.06 16.56
CA ARG A 178 -2.01 13.44 17.89
C ARG A 178 -0.56 13.11 18.18
N GLY A 179 0.24 12.83 17.16
CA GLY A 179 1.63 12.41 17.28
C GLY A 179 2.59 13.56 17.54
N GLY A 180 3.62 13.67 16.69
CA GLY A 180 4.75 14.56 16.84
C GLY A 180 4.38 16.04 16.88
N ARG A 181 5.15 16.83 17.63
CA ARG A 181 4.97 18.29 17.69
C ARG A 181 5.23 18.95 16.34
N GLU A 182 6.11 18.38 15.52
CA GLU A 182 6.46 18.87 14.19
C GLU A 182 5.26 19.04 13.24
N TRP A 183 4.18 18.27 13.42
CA TRP A 183 2.94 18.45 12.68
C TRP A 183 2.12 19.66 13.12
N ARG A 184 2.18 19.99 14.42
CA ARG A 184 1.49 21.15 15.01
C ARG A 184 2.29 22.44 14.82
N ASP A 185 3.62 22.32 14.88
CA ASP A 185 4.57 23.42 14.67
C ASP A 185 4.83 23.71 13.18
N LEU A 186 4.18 22.97 12.27
CA LEU A 186 4.29 23.10 10.81
C LEU A 186 5.72 22.90 10.27
N THR A 187 6.50 22.03 10.92
CA THR A 187 7.89 21.72 10.55
C THR A 187 8.08 20.32 9.97
N ALA A 188 7.09 19.44 10.03
CA ALA A 188 7.20 18.04 9.59
C ALA A 188 7.80 17.88 8.18
N MET A 189 7.34 18.67 7.21
CA MET A 189 7.80 18.57 5.81
C MET A 189 9.21 19.11 5.57
N THR A 190 9.79 19.82 6.53
CA THR A 190 11.21 20.22 6.48
C THR A 190 12.16 19.03 6.61
N TYR A 191 11.69 17.93 7.19
CA TYR A 191 12.45 16.69 7.37
C TYR A 191 11.97 15.58 6.43
N HIS A 192 10.65 15.45 6.26
CA HIS A 192 10.02 14.27 5.65
C HIS A 192 10.57 13.92 4.27
N HIS A 193 10.74 14.89 3.36
CA HIS A 193 11.22 14.61 2.00
C HIS A 193 12.59 13.91 1.96
N GLU A 194 13.46 14.18 2.94
CA GLU A 194 14.78 13.53 3.08
C GLU A 194 14.68 12.18 3.81
N THR A 195 13.88 12.12 4.87
CA THR A 195 13.84 10.98 5.79
C THR A 195 12.77 9.93 5.49
N GLN A 196 11.89 10.19 4.52
CA GLN A 196 10.85 9.27 4.05
C GLN A 196 11.42 7.90 3.65
N PRO A 197 10.63 6.81 3.70
CA PRO A 197 11.13 5.46 3.46
C PRO A 197 11.94 5.31 2.18
N MET A 198 11.30 5.63 1.06
CA MET A 198 11.86 5.46 -0.27
C MET A 198 11.72 6.78 -1.05
N PRO A 199 12.77 7.60 -1.13
CA PRO A 199 12.74 8.82 -1.93
C PRO A 199 12.65 8.50 -3.44
N GLY A 200 12.04 9.40 -4.19
CA GLY A 200 11.92 9.39 -5.65
C GLY A 200 12.81 10.44 -6.34
N PRO A 201 12.68 10.60 -7.66
CA PRO A 201 13.55 11.49 -8.45
C PRO A 201 13.46 12.96 -8.05
N LEU A 202 12.27 13.41 -7.59
CA LEU A 202 12.00 14.80 -7.25
C LEU A 202 12.10 15.10 -5.75
N SER A 203 12.34 14.10 -4.91
CA SER A 203 12.37 14.27 -3.44
C SER A 203 13.42 15.29 -2.99
N ARG A 204 14.57 15.31 -3.65
CA ARG A 204 15.62 16.29 -3.35
C ARG A 204 15.18 17.71 -3.69
N GLN A 205 14.55 17.90 -4.85
CA GLN A 205 14.06 19.20 -5.28
C GLN A 205 12.99 19.70 -4.31
N ALA A 206 12.06 18.82 -3.93
CA ALA A 206 11.04 19.10 -2.94
C ALA A 206 11.66 19.49 -1.58
N HIS A 207 12.65 18.72 -1.09
CA HIS A 207 13.35 19.01 0.17
C HIS A 207 14.07 20.37 0.18
N LEU A 208 14.55 20.84 -0.98
CA LEU A 208 15.27 22.12 -1.11
C LEU A 208 14.34 23.32 -1.33
N LEU A 209 13.02 23.14 -1.24
CA LEU A 209 12.05 24.23 -1.26
C LEU A 209 12.15 25.06 0.04
N PRO A 210 11.76 26.35 0.00
CA PRO A 210 11.84 27.21 1.17
C PRO A 210 10.86 26.78 2.27
N ARG A 211 11.18 27.14 3.52
CA ARG A 211 10.39 26.75 4.71
C ARG A 211 8.91 27.16 4.65
N TRP A 212 8.58 28.29 4.00
CA TRP A 212 7.19 28.71 3.85
C TRP A 212 6.39 27.71 3.01
N PHE A 213 7.01 27.10 1.99
CA PHE A 213 6.39 26.07 1.15
C PHE A 213 6.12 24.83 1.99
N HIS A 214 7.09 24.39 2.79
CA HIS A 214 6.91 23.25 3.71
C HIS A 214 5.81 23.47 4.75
N ARG A 215 5.66 24.69 5.28
CA ARG A 215 4.51 25.03 6.15
C ARG A 215 3.19 24.90 5.39
N GLY A 216 3.16 25.39 4.15
CA GLY A 216 2.03 25.23 3.23
C GLY A 216 1.70 23.76 2.96
N GLU A 217 2.69 22.91 2.74
CA GLU A 217 2.50 21.46 2.59
C GLU A 217 1.86 20.83 3.84
N VAL A 218 2.30 21.23 5.04
CA VAL A 218 1.70 20.72 6.29
C VAL A 218 0.25 21.17 6.43
N LEU A 219 -0.05 22.44 6.15
CA LEU A 219 -1.42 22.97 6.20
C LEU A 219 -2.32 22.33 5.14
N GLY A 220 -1.81 22.17 3.91
CA GLY A 220 -2.51 21.47 2.82
C GLY A 220 -2.79 20.01 3.17
N ASN A 221 -1.82 19.33 3.77
CA ASN A 221 -2.02 17.99 4.31
C ASN A 221 -3.11 17.97 5.39
N HIS A 222 -3.09 18.89 6.35
CA HIS A 222 -4.14 18.96 7.37
C HIS A 222 -5.52 19.21 6.77
N PHE A 223 -5.64 20.11 5.78
CA PHE A 223 -6.89 20.36 5.10
C PHE A 223 -7.40 19.12 4.34
N ALA A 224 -6.55 18.51 3.51
CA ALA A 224 -6.90 17.33 2.71
C ALA A 224 -7.25 16.11 3.57
N GLN A 225 -6.68 16.01 4.78
CA GLN A 225 -6.85 14.85 5.65
C GLN A 225 -7.88 15.03 6.75
N LEU A 226 -8.11 16.26 7.24
CA LEU A 226 -9.01 16.52 8.37
C LEU A 226 -10.28 17.25 7.97
N VAL A 227 -10.32 17.89 6.82
CA VAL A 227 -11.46 18.71 6.38
C VAL A 227 -12.11 18.13 5.13
N ALA A 228 -11.35 17.95 4.05
CA ALA A 228 -11.86 17.42 2.79
C ALA A 228 -12.64 16.09 2.92
N PRO A 229 -12.26 15.12 3.77
CA PRO A 229 -12.96 13.84 3.82
C PRO A 229 -14.42 13.92 4.23
N PHE A 230 -14.82 14.92 5.02
CA PHE A 230 -16.23 15.12 5.39
C PHE A 230 -17.11 15.46 4.17
N PHE A 231 -16.54 16.21 3.22
CA PHE A 231 -17.24 16.63 2.01
C PHE A 231 -17.37 15.52 0.96
N LEU A 232 -16.69 14.38 1.12
CA LEU A 232 -16.89 13.19 0.27
C LEU A 232 -18.32 12.63 0.37
N PHE A 233 -18.99 12.87 1.50
CA PHE A 233 -20.38 12.46 1.72
C PHE A 233 -21.42 13.47 1.22
N ALA A 234 -20.98 14.66 0.74
CA ALA A 234 -21.88 15.67 0.21
C ALA A 234 -22.85 15.15 -0.88
N PRO A 235 -22.45 14.24 -1.80
CA PRO A 235 -23.38 13.72 -2.79
C PRO A 235 -24.62 13.02 -2.22
N LEU A 236 -24.61 12.55 -0.96
CA LEU A 236 -25.82 12.02 -0.29
C LEU A 236 -26.93 13.06 -0.15
N LEU A 237 -26.58 14.35 -0.08
CA LEU A 237 -27.59 15.41 0.00
C LEU A 237 -28.45 15.48 -1.26
N SER A 238 -28.00 14.89 -2.38
CA SER A 238 -28.79 14.77 -3.61
C SER A 238 -30.06 13.92 -3.44
N LEU A 239 -30.21 13.20 -2.32
CA LEU A 239 -31.46 12.51 -1.95
C LEU A 239 -32.56 13.47 -1.49
N TRP A 240 -32.19 14.69 -1.10
CA TRP A 240 -33.09 15.70 -0.52
C TRP A 240 -33.04 17.04 -1.25
N VAL A 241 -31.94 17.31 -1.96
CA VAL A 241 -31.67 18.58 -2.62
C VAL A 241 -31.42 18.31 -4.10
N ASP A 242 -32.25 18.90 -4.95
CA ASP A 242 -32.09 18.81 -6.39
C ASP A 242 -30.90 19.64 -6.89
N GLY A 243 -30.34 19.19 -8.02
CA GLY A 243 -29.28 19.91 -8.73
C GLY A 243 -27.86 19.37 -8.49
N PRO A 244 -26.87 19.92 -9.22
CA PRO A 244 -25.53 19.33 -9.28
C PRO A 244 -24.63 19.70 -8.09
N VAL A 245 -25.04 20.66 -7.26
CA VAL A 245 -24.19 21.26 -6.22
C VAL A 245 -23.63 20.21 -5.24
N PRO A 246 -24.42 19.27 -4.68
CA PRO A 246 -23.88 18.27 -3.76
C PRO A 246 -22.82 17.36 -4.40
N GLN A 247 -23.00 17.01 -5.69
CA GLN A 247 -22.04 16.21 -6.45
C GLN A 247 -20.76 16.98 -6.72
N ILE A 248 -20.85 18.27 -7.07
CA ILE A 248 -19.69 19.15 -7.28
C ILE A 248 -18.86 19.25 -6.00
N ILE A 249 -19.49 19.43 -4.84
CA ILE A 249 -18.79 19.48 -3.55
C ILE A 249 -18.01 18.18 -3.30
N GLY A 250 -18.64 17.02 -3.52
CA GLY A 250 -17.98 15.73 -3.41
C GLY A 250 -16.80 15.57 -4.37
N ALA A 251 -16.98 15.97 -5.63
CA ALA A 251 -15.94 15.90 -6.65
C ALA A 251 -14.74 16.82 -6.36
N VAL A 252 -14.99 18.02 -5.83
CA VAL A 252 -13.93 18.94 -5.38
C VAL A 252 -13.16 18.33 -4.20
N ALA A 253 -13.86 17.76 -3.22
CA ALA A 253 -13.23 17.07 -2.09
C ALA A 253 -12.36 15.89 -2.53
N ALA A 254 -12.86 15.05 -3.43
CA ALA A 254 -12.09 13.98 -4.06
C ALA A 254 -10.88 14.50 -4.82
N SER A 255 -11.03 15.59 -5.58
CA SER A 255 -9.94 16.20 -6.34
C SER A 255 -8.83 16.71 -5.42
N VAL A 256 -9.16 17.30 -4.28
CA VAL A 256 -8.17 17.69 -3.26
C VAL A 256 -7.40 16.48 -2.74
N VAL A 257 -8.09 15.38 -2.43
CA VAL A 257 -7.44 14.12 -2.04
C VAL A 257 -6.55 13.62 -3.17
N ILE A 258 -7.05 13.50 -4.40
CA ILE A 258 -6.30 12.98 -5.54
C ILE A 258 -5.04 13.81 -5.82
N LEU A 259 -5.15 15.14 -5.85
CA LEU A 259 -4.02 16.04 -6.14
C LEU A 259 -2.95 15.98 -5.04
N THR A 260 -3.35 15.90 -3.77
CA THR A 260 -2.39 15.76 -2.67
C THR A 260 -1.69 14.39 -2.68
N GLN A 261 -2.40 13.32 -3.04
CA GLN A 261 -1.79 12.00 -3.20
C GLN A 261 -0.87 11.95 -4.44
N ALA A 262 -1.23 12.63 -5.53
CA ALA A 262 -0.37 12.77 -6.70
C ALA A 262 0.93 13.52 -6.37
N TRP A 263 0.87 14.57 -5.55
CA TRP A 263 2.06 15.24 -5.03
C TRP A 263 2.97 14.27 -4.26
N LEU A 264 2.40 13.43 -3.38
CA LEU A 264 3.17 12.41 -2.64
C LEU A 264 3.82 11.38 -3.58
N VAL A 265 3.14 10.97 -4.66
CA VAL A 265 3.70 10.08 -5.69
C VAL A 265 4.87 10.73 -6.44
N LEU A 266 4.79 12.03 -6.72
CA LEU A 266 5.86 12.77 -7.39
C LEU A 266 7.09 12.94 -6.49
N THR A 267 6.87 13.16 -5.19
CA THR A 267 7.94 13.47 -4.23
C THR A 267 8.42 12.26 -3.42
N GLY A 268 7.92 11.06 -3.67
CA GLY A 268 8.28 9.85 -2.93
C GLY A 268 7.76 8.56 -3.56
N ASN A 269 8.17 7.43 -3.00
CA ASN A 269 7.67 6.11 -3.39
C ASN A 269 6.99 5.48 -2.17
N PHE A 270 5.68 5.18 -2.26
CA PHE A 270 4.94 4.52 -1.17
C PHE A 270 4.16 3.30 -1.64
N ALA A 271 4.83 2.41 -2.38
CA ALA A 271 4.22 1.26 -3.02
C ALA A 271 2.93 1.69 -3.75
N TRP A 272 1.84 0.95 -3.60
CA TRP A 272 0.53 1.33 -4.14
C TRP A 272 -0.34 2.13 -3.15
N LEU A 273 0.18 2.61 -2.01
CA LEU A 273 -0.64 3.33 -1.03
C LEU A 273 -1.32 4.57 -1.65
N ASN A 274 -0.55 5.52 -2.17
CA ASN A 274 -1.10 6.75 -2.73
C ASN A 274 -1.91 6.47 -4.01
N TRP A 275 -1.48 5.51 -4.82
CA TRP A 275 -2.20 5.08 -6.01
C TRP A 275 -3.58 4.49 -5.66
N ALA A 276 -3.64 3.63 -4.63
CA ALA A 276 -4.88 3.11 -4.10
C ALA A 276 -5.78 4.24 -3.60
N THR A 277 -5.25 5.16 -2.80
CA THR A 277 -6.01 6.34 -2.32
C THR A 277 -6.59 7.14 -3.47
N MET A 278 -5.79 7.45 -4.50
CA MET A 278 -6.29 8.18 -5.68
C MET A 278 -7.44 7.43 -6.34
N VAL A 279 -7.27 6.13 -6.61
CA VAL A 279 -8.30 5.28 -7.21
C VAL A 279 -9.57 5.27 -6.37
N ILE A 280 -9.49 5.05 -5.05
CA ILE A 280 -10.68 5.00 -4.21
C ILE A 280 -11.34 6.38 -4.02
N ALA A 281 -10.59 7.48 -4.12
CA ALA A 281 -11.14 8.83 -4.05
C ALA A 281 -12.03 9.18 -5.25
N PHE A 282 -11.82 8.57 -6.42
CA PHE A 282 -12.74 8.70 -7.57
C PHE A 282 -14.16 8.21 -7.27
N SER A 283 -14.38 7.45 -6.19
CA SER A 283 -15.72 7.07 -5.74
C SER A 283 -16.66 8.26 -5.50
N ALA A 284 -16.15 9.46 -5.19
CA ALA A 284 -16.96 10.66 -4.99
C ALA A 284 -17.06 11.56 -6.23
N ILE A 285 -16.56 11.11 -7.40
CA ILE A 285 -16.68 11.83 -8.67
C ILE A 285 -17.78 11.16 -9.51
N GLY A 286 -19.00 11.71 -9.40
CA GLY A 286 -20.11 11.40 -10.29
C GLY A 286 -20.01 12.20 -11.58
N LEU A 287 -20.15 11.53 -12.73
CA LEU A 287 -20.23 12.16 -14.05
C LEU A 287 -21.54 11.68 -14.71
N PRO A 288 -22.59 12.53 -14.74
CA PRO A 288 -23.85 12.17 -15.36
C PRO A 288 -23.65 11.67 -16.81
N GLY A 289 -24.23 10.51 -17.13
CA GLY A 289 -24.19 9.90 -18.47
C GLY A 289 -22.89 9.17 -18.84
N VAL A 290 -21.81 9.24 -18.06
CA VAL A 290 -20.55 8.52 -18.35
C VAL A 290 -20.52 7.19 -17.61
N GLY A 291 -20.40 6.09 -18.34
CA GLY A 291 -20.40 4.73 -17.77
C GLY A 291 -21.76 4.33 -17.16
N ALA A 292 -22.81 5.11 -17.44
CA ALA A 292 -24.17 4.71 -17.14
C ALA A 292 -24.51 3.45 -17.95
N SER A 293 -25.11 2.45 -17.31
CA SER A 293 -25.83 1.41 -18.05
C SER A 293 -26.86 2.14 -18.92
N GLU A 294 -26.98 1.77 -20.21
CA GLU A 294 -28.15 2.18 -20.98
C GLU A 294 -29.35 1.74 -20.16
N ILE A 295 -30.02 2.70 -19.53
CA ILE A 295 -31.13 2.42 -18.61
C ILE A 295 -32.12 1.65 -19.46
N ALA A 296 -32.18 0.32 -19.27
CA ALA A 296 -33.19 -0.49 -19.89
C ALA A 296 -34.53 0.20 -19.58
N PRO A 297 -35.42 0.35 -20.58
CA PRO A 297 -36.67 1.06 -20.39
C PRO A 297 -37.33 0.56 -19.12
N PRO A 298 -37.91 1.44 -18.28
CA PRO A 298 -38.41 1.08 -16.96
C PRO A 298 -39.27 -0.19 -17.08
N THR A 299 -38.70 -1.29 -16.63
CA THR A 299 -39.40 -2.57 -16.58
C THR A 299 -40.23 -2.54 -15.30
N ASP A 300 -41.54 -2.64 -15.43
CA ASP A 300 -42.49 -2.83 -14.31
C ASP A 300 -42.32 -4.20 -13.60
N ALA A 301 -41.20 -4.88 -13.86
CA ALA A 301 -40.85 -6.14 -13.25
C ALA A 301 -40.62 -5.93 -11.74
N PRO A 302 -41.38 -6.59 -10.86
CA PRO A 302 -41.29 -6.38 -9.41
C PRO A 302 -39.95 -6.82 -8.80
N TRP A 303 -39.12 -7.53 -9.56
CA TRP A 303 -37.78 -7.98 -9.18
C TRP A 303 -36.65 -7.04 -9.63
N ILE A 304 -36.95 -5.84 -10.14
CA ILE A 304 -35.97 -4.79 -10.47
C ILE A 304 -36.31 -3.54 -9.68
N LEU A 305 -35.38 -3.06 -8.85
CA LEU A 305 -35.51 -1.85 -8.04
C LEU A 305 -34.49 -0.82 -8.52
N ALA A 306 -34.96 0.33 -9.02
CA ALA A 306 -34.09 1.40 -9.53
C ALA A 306 -33.05 0.92 -10.58
N GLY A 307 -33.47 0.00 -11.47
CA GLY A 307 -32.58 -0.61 -12.47
C GLY A 307 -31.63 -1.68 -11.94
N ILE A 308 -31.74 -2.07 -10.66
CA ILE A 308 -30.92 -3.10 -10.03
C ILE A 308 -31.75 -4.35 -9.73
N PRO A 309 -31.32 -5.56 -10.11
CA PRO A 309 -32.00 -6.80 -9.74
C PRO A 309 -32.14 -6.97 -8.21
N LEU A 310 -33.31 -7.41 -7.73
CA LEU A 310 -33.63 -7.51 -6.30
C LEU A 310 -32.60 -8.33 -5.52
N PHE A 311 -32.13 -9.46 -6.06
CA PHE A 311 -31.11 -10.27 -5.39
C PHE A 311 -29.81 -9.48 -5.17
N TRP A 312 -29.44 -8.59 -6.09
CA TRP A 312 -28.24 -7.76 -5.99
C TRP A 312 -28.41 -6.65 -4.97
N VAL A 313 -29.60 -6.06 -4.88
CA VAL A 313 -29.96 -5.14 -3.79
C VAL A 313 -29.82 -5.84 -2.44
N VAL A 314 -30.40 -7.03 -2.28
CA VAL A 314 -30.30 -7.81 -1.02
C VAL A 314 -28.84 -8.10 -0.65
N VAL A 315 -28.02 -8.56 -1.60
CA VAL A 315 -26.60 -8.85 -1.37
C VAL A 315 -25.84 -7.59 -0.95
N THR A 316 -26.00 -6.49 -1.68
CA THR A 316 -25.26 -5.24 -1.42
C THR A 316 -25.73 -4.55 -0.13
N SER A 317 -27.02 -4.61 0.20
CA SER A 317 -27.54 -4.18 1.50
C SER A 317 -27.02 -5.03 2.66
N ALA A 318 -26.92 -6.35 2.50
CA ALA A 318 -26.34 -7.22 3.51
C ALA A 318 -24.85 -6.91 3.75
N VAL A 319 -24.09 -6.62 2.68
CA VAL A 319 -22.70 -6.15 2.78
C VAL A 319 -22.62 -4.78 3.48
N GLY A 320 -23.55 -3.87 3.16
CA GLY A 320 -23.68 -2.59 3.86
C GLY A 320 -23.88 -2.76 5.36
N LEU A 321 -24.83 -3.60 5.77
CA LEU A 321 -25.10 -3.91 7.17
C LEU A 321 -23.89 -4.56 7.86
N LEU A 322 -23.24 -5.52 7.20
CA LEU A 322 -21.99 -6.12 7.69
C LEU A 322 -20.94 -5.04 7.96
N TYR A 323 -20.73 -4.11 7.02
CA TYR A 323 -19.75 -3.04 7.15
C TYR A 323 -20.06 -2.07 8.29
N VAL A 324 -21.32 -1.75 8.53
CA VAL A 324 -21.73 -0.95 9.69
C VAL A 324 -21.28 -1.64 10.99
N VAL A 325 -21.54 -2.95 11.11
CA VAL A 325 -21.16 -3.73 12.30
C VAL A 325 -19.64 -3.82 12.46
N VAL A 326 -18.92 -4.22 11.41
CA VAL A 326 -17.47 -4.43 11.51
C VAL A 326 -16.66 -3.14 11.58
N SER A 327 -17.24 -1.99 11.23
CA SER A 327 -16.58 -0.67 11.33
C SER A 327 -16.55 -0.10 12.74
N VAL A 328 -17.33 -0.61 13.69
CA VAL A 328 -17.41 -0.07 15.05
C VAL A 328 -16.04 0.04 15.74
N PRO A 329 -15.15 -0.98 15.72
CA PRO A 329 -13.84 -0.88 16.35
C PRO A 329 -12.94 0.18 15.70
N ALA A 330 -12.91 0.26 14.37
CA ALA A 330 -12.13 1.26 13.64
C ALA A 330 -12.66 2.68 13.89
N LEU A 331 -13.98 2.86 13.94
CA LEU A 331 -14.62 4.12 14.31
C LEU A 331 -14.21 4.53 15.73
N ARG A 332 -14.28 3.61 16.71
CA ARG A 332 -13.81 3.88 18.08
C ARG A 332 -12.34 4.31 18.11
N ASN A 333 -11.48 3.63 17.34
CA ASN A 333 -10.06 3.96 17.23
C ASN A 333 -9.81 5.41 16.76
N LEU A 334 -10.66 5.96 15.89
CA LEU A 334 -10.56 7.36 15.44
C LEU A 334 -10.74 8.38 16.57
N PHE A 335 -11.41 8.02 17.68
CA PHE A 335 -11.67 8.94 18.80
C PHE A 335 -10.76 8.71 20.01
N VAL A 336 -9.96 7.64 20.03
CA VAL A 336 -9.02 7.36 21.13
C VAL A 336 -7.76 8.24 21.01
N ARG A 337 -7.24 8.73 22.15
CA ARG A 337 -6.04 9.57 22.20
C ARG A 337 -4.79 8.87 21.63
N ARG A 338 -4.61 7.60 21.98
CA ARG A 338 -3.56 6.72 21.43
C ARG A 338 -4.18 5.79 20.40
N GLN A 339 -4.50 6.34 19.24
CA GLN A 339 -5.02 5.54 18.13
C GLN A 339 -3.97 4.52 17.66
N LEU A 340 -4.44 3.34 17.27
CA LEU A 340 -3.63 2.35 16.58
C LEU A 340 -3.44 2.75 15.11
N MET A 341 -2.24 2.48 14.59
CA MET A 341 -1.84 2.75 13.21
C MET A 341 -1.87 1.45 12.41
N ASN A 342 -2.51 1.45 11.23
CA ASN A 342 -2.56 0.29 10.34
C ASN A 342 -2.99 -0.99 11.07
N ALA A 343 -4.12 -0.90 11.79
CA ALA A 343 -4.64 -1.99 12.61
C ALA A 343 -5.85 -2.65 11.97
N SER A 344 -5.85 -3.98 12.00
CA SER A 344 -7.00 -4.81 11.63
C SER A 344 -7.74 -5.29 12.89
N PHE A 345 -9.06 -5.18 12.90
CA PHE A 345 -9.90 -5.54 14.05
C PHE A 345 -10.65 -6.86 13.88
N ASN A 346 -10.49 -7.51 12.72
CA ASN A 346 -11.07 -8.80 12.42
C ASN A 346 -10.14 -9.60 11.50
N ARG A 347 -10.35 -10.91 11.45
CA ARG A 347 -9.48 -11.81 10.67
C ARG A 347 -9.58 -11.58 9.17
N TRP A 348 -10.65 -10.95 8.68
CA TRP A 348 -10.90 -10.75 7.25
C TRP A 348 -10.29 -9.46 6.69
N GLN A 349 -9.58 -8.69 7.52
CA GLN A 349 -9.03 -7.38 7.17
C GLN A 349 -10.05 -6.47 6.48
N LEU A 350 -11.27 -6.44 7.02
CA LEU A 350 -12.32 -5.51 6.58
C LEU A 350 -12.48 -4.40 7.61
N ALA A 351 -12.87 -3.21 7.18
CA ALA A 351 -13.07 -2.06 8.06
C ALA A 351 -11.88 -1.76 8.99
N ASN A 352 -10.67 -1.71 8.43
CA ASN A 352 -9.43 -1.48 9.19
C ASN A 352 -9.26 0.00 9.61
N ALA A 353 -8.33 0.24 10.52
CA ALA A 353 -7.81 1.58 10.81
C ALA A 353 -6.52 1.84 10.04
N TYR A 354 -6.43 3.01 9.42
CA TYR A 354 -5.26 3.44 8.66
C TYR A 354 -4.61 4.65 9.33
N GLY A 355 -3.29 4.73 9.21
CA GLY A 355 -2.53 5.89 9.64
C GLY A 355 -1.09 5.76 9.18
N ALA A 356 -0.43 6.89 8.98
CA ALA A 356 0.98 6.92 8.60
C ALA A 356 1.65 8.17 9.14
N PHE A 357 2.93 8.02 9.51
CA PHE A 357 3.81 9.14 9.88
C PHE A 357 3.27 10.03 11.01
N GLY A 358 2.75 9.44 12.09
CA GLY A 358 2.38 10.18 13.29
C GLY A 358 3.53 11.00 13.86
N THR A 359 4.77 10.54 13.68
CA THR A 359 6.01 11.28 13.91
C THR A 359 6.87 11.24 12.65
N VAL A 360 7.76 12.23 12.52
CA VAL A 360 8.71 12.33 11.41
C VAL A 360 10.14 12.22 11.92
N THR A 361 10.89 11.27 11.35
CA THR A 361 12.32 11.11 11.61
C THR A 361 13.08 12.35 11.14
N LYS A 362 14.02 12.84 11.94
CA LYS A 362 14.77 14.09 11.68
C LYS A 362 16.13 13.89 11.03
N GLU A 363 16.68 12.68 11.13
CA GLU A 363 17.93 12.30 10.47
C GLU A 363 17.72 11.01 9.68
N ARG A 364 18.23 10.97 8.45
CA ARG A 364 18.23 9.72 7.68
C ARG A 364 19.49 8.93 8.01
N VAL A 365 19.32 7.84 8.75
CA VAL A 365 20.36 6.83 8.94
C VAL A 365 20.08 5.68 7.99
N GLU A 366 21.11 5.15 7.35
CA GLU A 366 21.02 4.02 6.44
C GLU A 366 21.99 2.95 6.86
N ILE A 367 21.54 1.70 6.91
CA ILE A 367 22.42 0.54 7.02
C ILE A 367 22.89 0.16 5.61
N VAL A 368 24.20 0.00 5.47
CA VAL A 368 24.90 -0.45 4.28
C VAL A 368 25.55 -1.78 4.62
N VAL A 369 25.28 -2.79 3.80
CA VAL A 369 25.90 -4.11 3.94
C VAL A 369 27.12 -4.15 3.03
N GLU A 370 28.24 -4.56 3.58
CA GLU A 370 29.52 -4.66 2.89
C GLU A 370 30.00 -6.11 2.96
N GLY A 371 30.59 -6.61 1.87
CA GLY A 371 31.31 -7.88 1.86
C GLY A 371 32.81 -7.68 1.65
N SER A 372 33.60 -8.69 1.97
CA SER A 372 35.02 -8.80 1.66
C SER A 372 35.34 -10.24 1.23
N ALA A 373 36.17 -10.38 0.21
CA ALA A 373 36.65 -11.69 -0.28
C ALA A 373 38.05 -12.02 0.27
N ASP A 374 38.76 -11.03 0.81
CA ASP A 374 40.11 -11.22 1.35
C ASP A 374 40.08 -11.87 2.73
N GLU A 375 41.13 -12.63 3.07
CA GLU A 375 41.19 -13.39 4.32
C GLU A 375 41.15 -12.47 5.56
N GLU A 376 41.75 -11.29 5.46
CA GLU A 376 41.94 -10.36 6.57
C GLU A 376 40.74 -9.40 6.78
N GLY A 377 39.81 -9.32 5.82
CA GLY A 377 38.67 -8.40 5.91
C GLY A 377 39.09 -6.93 5.80
N VAL A 378 39.99 -6.59 4.88
CA VAL A 378 40.52 -5.24 4.66
C VAL A 378 39.79 -4.54 3.51
N GLN A 379 39.47 -5.26 2.42
CA GLN A 379 38.84 -4.67 1.23
C GLN A 379 37.33 -4.91 1.22
N TRP A 380 36.59 -3.88 1.60
CA TRP A 380 35.14 -3.93 1.71
C TRP A 380 34.44 -3.33 0.49
N ARG A 381 33.50 -4.07 -0.09
CA ARG A 381 32.66 -3.64 -1.20
C ARG A 381 31.19 -3.63 -0.78
N GLU A 382 30.47 -2.57 -1.14
CA GLU A 382 29.06 -2.38 -0.76
C GLU A 382 28.13 -3.20 -1.67
N TYR A 383 27.15 -3.87 -1.07
CA TYR A 383 25.98 -4.36 -1.81
C TYR A 383 25.03 -3.20 -2.07
N GLU A 384 24.64 -2.98 -3.34
CA GLU A 384 23.68 -1.95 -3.67
C GLU A 384 22.26 -2.48 -3.81
N PHE A 385 21.32 -1.76 -3.22
CA PHE A 385 19.89 -2.04 -3.31
C PHE A 385 19.24 -1.27 -4.46
N LYS A 386 18.05 -1.68 -4.89
CA LYS A 386 17.40 -1.17 -6.11
C LYS A 386 16.92 0.28 -5.96
N GLY A 387 16.25 0.59 -4.85
CA GLY A 387 15.60 1.87 -4.63
C GLY A 387 16.05 2.66 -3.41
N LYS A 388 16.51 2.04 -2.31
CA LYS A 388 16.98 2.83 -1.15
C LYS A 388 18.23 3.65 -1.50
N PRO A 389 18.53 4.73 -0.76
CA PRO A 389 19.78 5.46 -0.95
C PRO A 389 21.00 4.55 -0.79
N GLY A 390 21.93 4.73 -1.72
CA GLY A 390 23.17 3.97 -1.85
C GLY A 390 24.25 4.94 -2.28
N ASP A 391 24.93 4.70 -3.40
CA ASP A 391 25.95 5.61 -3.94
C ASP A 391 25.51 7.10 -3.88
N GLY A 392 26.42 7.96 -3.40
CA GLY A 392 26.20 9.39 -3.22
C GLY A 392 25.85 10.13 -4.51
N ARG A 393 26.28 9.63 -5.67
CA ARG A 393 25.95 10.21 -6.99
C ARG A 393 24.64 9.70 -7.57
N ARG A 394 24.07 8.65 -6.99
CA ARG A 394 22.90 7.97 -7.53
C ARG A 394 21.62 8.73 -7.23
N MET A 395 20.89 9.08 -8.28
CA MET A 395 19.55 9.62 -8.17
C MET A 395 18.53 8.51 -7.85
N PRO A 396 17.66 8.68 -6.85
CA PRO A 396 16.54 7.76 -6.62
C PRO A 396 15.60 7.71 -7.84
N ARG A 397 14.99 6.55 -8.10
CA ARG A 397 14.08 6.32 -9.24
C ARG A 397 12.62 6.26 -8.78
N GLN A 398 11.70 6.37 -9.73
CA GLN A 398 10.29 6.06 -9.49
C GLN A 398 10.08 4.54 -9.55
N PHE A 399 9.58 3.96 -8.47
CA PHE A 399 9.25 2.55 -8.33
C PHE A 399 7.76 2.33 -8.06
N ALA A 400 7.15 3.17 -7.20
CA ALA A 400 5.72 3.11 -6.92
C ALA A 400 4.92 3.23 -8.23
N PRO A 401 3.92 2.36 -8.49
CA PRO A 401 3.20 1.53 -7.51
C PRO A 401 3.87 0.22 -7.09
N TYR A 402 4.97 -0.20 -7.72
CA TYR A 402 5.68 -1.43 -7.35
C TYR A 402 6.33 -1.32 -5.96
N HIS A 403 6.32 -2.41 -5.19
CA HIS A 403 6.85 -2.44 -3.83
C HIS A 403 8.16 -3.23 -3.75
N LEU A 404 9.28 -2.54 -3.50
CA LEU A 404 10.57 -3.17 -3.22
C LEU A 404 10.65 -3.55 -1.73
N ARG A 405 10.21 -4.76 -1.39
CA ARG A 405 9.97 -5.17 0.01
C ARG A 405 11.25 -5.21 0.85
N LEU A 406 12.34 -5.72 0.27
CA LEU A 406 13.64 -5.80 0.94
C LEU A 406 14.21 -4.40 1.22
N ASP A 407 14.26 -3.54 0.20
CA ASP A 407 14.67 -2.13 0.32
C ASP A 407 13.85 -1.39 1.38
N TRP A 408 12.54 -1.66 1.44
CA TRP A 408 11.63 -1.02 2.37
C TRP A 408 11.92 -1.42 3.83
N LEU A 409 12.19 -2.70 4.09
CA LEU A 409 12.58 -3.14 5.44
C LEU A 409 13.95 -2.64 5.86
N MET A 410 14.90 -2.46 4.92
CA MET A 410 16.20 -1.85 5.24
C MET A 410 16.05 -0.43 5.83
N TRP A 411 15.01 0.33 5.44
CA TRP A 411 14.73 1.64 6.03
C TRP A 411 14.24 1.57 7.48
N PHE A 412 13.60 0.47 7.89
CA PHE A 412 13.12 0.29 9.26
C PHE A 412 14.23 -0.09 10.25
N LEU A 413 15.31 -0.73 9.79
CA LEU A 413 16.39 -1.21 10.67
C LEU A 413 16.96 -0.13 11.61
N PRO A 414 17.26 1.10 11.17
CA PRO A 414 17.77 2.15 12.05
C PRO A 414 16.72 2.73 13.03
N LEU A 415 15.43 2.45 12.81
CA LEU A 415 14.33 2.91 13.65
C LEU A 415 14.00 1.91 14.76
N GLY A 416 14.45 0.65 14.62
CA GLY A 416 14.29 -0.42 15.61
C GLY A 416 15.43 -0.48 16.62
N HIS A 417 15.24 -1.28 17.67
CA HIS A 417 16.24 -1.46 18.73
C HIS A 417 17.10 -2.73 18.56
N SER A 418 16.72 -3.68 17.70
CA SER A 418 17.41 -4.95 17.47
C SER A 418 17.45 -5.31 15.99
N PHE A 419 18.45 -6.10 15.58
CA PHE A 419 18.45 -6.73 14.26
C PHE A 419 17.38 -7.82 14.22
N ASP A 420 16.43 -7.68 13.28
CA ASP A 420 15.38 -8.66 13.05
C ASP A 420 15.94 -9.97 12.46
N ASP A 421 15.28 -11.10 12.73
CA ASP A 421 15.68 -12.44 12.24
C ASP A 421 15.89 -12.49 10.73
N TRP A 422 15.05 -11.78 9.96
CA TRP A 422 15.17 -11.71 8.49
C TRP A 422 16.48 -11.07 8.04
N PHE A 423 17.00 -10.08 8.79
CA PHE A 423 18.21 -9.37 8.43
C PHE A 423 19.43 -10.25 8.69
N THR A 424 19.45 -10.98 9.81
CA THR A 424 20.49 -11.98 10.07
C THR A 424 20.49 -13.06 9.00
N ALA A 425 19.32 -13.60 8.65
CA ALA A 425 19.19 -14.57 7.55
C ALA A 425 19.66 -13.98 6.22
N PHE A 426 19.33 -12.72 5.93
CA PHE A 426 19.79 -12.02 4.73
C PHE A 426 21.32 -11.96 4.64
N LEU A 427 22.00 -11.60 5.72
CA LEU A 427 23.46 -11.54 5.72
C LEU A 427 24.11 -12.94 5.54
N VAL A 428 23.50 -13.99 6.11
CA VAL A 428 23.93 -15.38 5.87
C VAL A 428 23.76 -15.75 4.40
N ARG A 429 22.62 -15.41 3.78
CA ARG A 429 22.39 -15.66 2.34
C ARG A 429 23.39 -14.94 1.44
N LEU A 430 23.87 -13.76 1.84
CA LEU A 430 24.95 -13.07 1.12
C LEU A 430 26.29 -13.82 1.24
N LEU A 431 26.63 -14.34 2.41
CA LEU A 431 27.82 -15.19 2.59
C LEU A 431 27.75 -16.49 1.77
N GLU A 432 26.54 -17.04 1.59
CA GLU A 432 26.32 -18.23 0.76
C GLU A 432 26.33 -17.95 -0.75
N ALA A 433 26.32 -16.66 -1.15
CA ALA A 433 26.05 -16.19 -2.51
C ALA A 433 24.74 -16.78 -3.09
N ASP A 434 23.66 -16.75 -2.29
CA ASP A 434 22.36 -17.27 -2.69
C ASP A 434 21.78 -16.47 -3.87
N ALA A 435 21.80 -17.06 -5.07
CA ALA A 435 21.39 -16.38 -6.31
C ALA A 435 19.97 -15.77 -6.26
N PRO A 436 18.94 -16.45 -5.71
CA PRO A 436 17.62 -15.84 -5.52
C PRO A 436 17.64 -14.58 -4.64
N THR A 437 18.41 -14.57 -3.55
CA THR A 437 18.58 -13.40 -2.68
C THR A 437 19.36 -12.29 -3.39
N LEU A 438 20.45 -12.63 -4.09
CA LEU A 438 21.23 -11.67 -4.87
C LEU A 438 20.41 -11.03 -6.00
N ALA A 439 19.44 -11.75 -6.58
CA ALA A 439 18.51 -11.18 -7.57
C ALA A 439 17.58 -10.09 -6.99
N LEU A 440 17.40 -10.02 -5.66
CA LEU A 440 16.62 -8.95 -5.01
C LEU A 440 17.38 -7.63 -4.95
N ILE A 441 18.70 -7.67 -4.86
CA ILE A 441 19.56 -6.48 -4.83
C ILE A 441 19.89 -6.01 -6.25
N ARG A 442 20.53 -4.83 -6.36
CA ARG A 442 20.88 -4.21 -7.64
C ARG A 442 22.28 -4.58 -8.09
N VAL A 443 23.25 -4.49 -7.19
CA VAL A 443 24.66 -4.78 -7.46
C VAL A 443 25.15 -5.76 -6.41
N ASP A 444 25.56 -6.93 -6.89
CA ASP A 444 26.43 -7.83 -6.15
C ASP A 444 27.88 -7.50 -6.55
N PRO A 445 28.72 -7.03 -5.62
CA PRO A 445 30.10 -6.67 -5.93
C PRO A 445 31.03 -7.89 -6.12
N PHE A 446 30.53 -9.12 -5.96
CA PHE A 446 31.28 -10.36 -6.12
C PHE A 446 30.83 -11.21 -7.33
N ASP A 447 29.92 -10.69 -8.17
CA ASP A 447 29.45 -11.37 -9.39
C ASP A 447 28.96 -12.82 -9.15
N GLY A 448 28.31 -13.07 -8.01
CA GLY A 448 27.82 -14.39 -7.59
C GLY A 448 28.84 -15.26 -6.86
N GLU A 449 30.07 -14.78 -6.65
CA GLU A 449 31.05 -15.47 -5.81
C GLU A 449 30.81 -15.21 -4.32
N ARG A 450 31.17 -16.20 -3.49
CA ARG A 450 30.98 -16.09 -2.04
C ARG A 450 32.00 -15.12 -1.43
N PRO A 451 31.57 -14.07 -0.72
CA PRO A 451 32.48 -13.32 0.11
C PRO A 451 32.93 -14.17 1.31
N ARG A 452 34.14 -13.90 1.82
CA ARG A 452 34.63 -14.51 3.05
C ARG A 452 33.96 -13.90 4.29
N TRP A 453 33.76 -12.58 4.23
CA TRP A 453 33.23 -11.80 5.33
C TRP A 453 32.09 -10.92 4.86
N VAL A 454 31.09 -10.76 5.72
CA VAL A 454 30.03 -9.75 5.59
C VAL A 454 30.00 -8.91 6.85
N ARG A 455 29.69 -7.62 6.72
CA ARG A 455 29.47 -6.71 7.83
C ARG A 455 28.36 -5.71 7.52
N ALA A 456 27.88 -5.02 8.55
CA ALA A 456 26.92 -3.94 8.39
C ALA A 456 27.46 -2.65 9.02
N VAL A 457 27.43 -1.57 8.25
CA VAL A 457 27.81 -0.22 8.70
C VAL A 457 26.63 0.73 8.55
N SER A 458 26.61 1.78 9.35
CA SER A 458 25.62 2.85 9.25
C SER A 458 26.29 4.14 8.78
N TYR A 459 25.54 4.90 7.99
CA TYR A 459 25.88 6.27 7.64
C TYR A 459 24.68 7.17 7.88
N ARG A 460 24.95 8.41 8.24
CA ARG A 460 23.97 9.49 8.10
C ARG A 460 23.99 9.99 6.66
N TYR A 461 22.82 9.95 6.03
CA TYR A 461 22.57 10.52 4.73
C TYR A 461 21.86 11.87 4.87
N ARG A 462 22.20 12.79 3.98
CA ARG A 462 21.40 13.99 3.71
C ARG A 462 21.39 14.26 2.21
N PHE A 463 20.38 14.96 1.72
CA PHE A 463 20.41 15.45 0.36
C PHE A 463 21.56 16.46 0.19
N ALA A 464 22.21 16.39 -0.97
CA ALA A 464 23.20 17.37 -1.36
C ALA A 464 22.53 18.73 -1.61
N THR A 465 23.15 19.82 -1.18
CA THR A 465 22.72 21.18 -1.50
C THR A 465 22.84 21.47 -3.00
N ARG A 466 22.27 22.60 -3.46
CA ARG A 466 22.42 23.04 -4.86
C ARG A 466 23.90 23.28 -5.23
N ALA A 467 24.72 23.76 -4.29
CA ALA A 467 26.14 23.98 -4.51
C ALA A 467 26.91 22.66 -4.66
N GLU A 468 26.75 21.72 -3.73
CA GLU A 468 27.41 20.41 -3.76
C GLU A 468 27.04 19.60 -5.01
N LYS A 469 25.77 19.63 -5.43
CA LYS A 469 25.37 18.97 -6.69
C LYS A 469 26.05 19.59 -7.92
N ARG A 470 26.25 20.91 -7.95
CA ARG A 470 26.94 21.59 -9.07
C ARG A 470 28.44 21.34 -9.07
N ALA A 471 29.06 21.28 -7.89
CA ALA A 471 30.50 21.07 -7.76
C ALA A 471 30.90 19.61 -7.98
N ASP A 472 30.23 18.67 -7.30
CA ASP A 472 30.70 17.28 -7.18
C ASP A 472 29.79 16.26 -7.89
N GLY A 473 28.67 16.72 -8.46
CA GLY A 473 27.67 15.87 -9.12
C GLY A 473 26.89 14.96 -8.17
N VAL A 474 27.00 15.16 -6.86
CA VAL A 474 26.36 14.28 -5.85
C VAL A 474 24.88 14.62 -5.63
N VAL A 475 24.09 13.59 -5.33
CA VAL A 475 22.68 13.69 -4.92
C VAL A 475 22.54 13.54 -3.41
N TRP A 476 23.38 12.69 -2.81
CA TRP A 476 23.43 12.42 -1.39
C TRP A 476 24.84 12.71 -0.84
N VAL A 477 24.89 13.22 0.38
CA VAL A 477 26.12 13.34 1.16
C VAL A 477 26.04 12.37 2.34
N ARG A 478 27.06 11.51 2.46
CA ARG A 478 27.20 10.53 3.54
C ARG A 478 28.16 11.06 4.61
N SER A 479 27.88 10.78 5.87
CA SER A 479 28.75 11.14 7.00
C SER A 479 28.57 10.19 8.17
N ARG A 480 29.40 10.33 9.21
CA ARG A 480 29.29 9.61 10.50
C ARG A 480 29.23 8.09 10.35
N ARG A 481 30.18 7.52 9.61
CA ARG A 481 30.31 6.07 9.46
C ARG A 481 30.48 5.39 10.81
N ARG A 482 29.67 4.38 11.10
CA ARG A 482 29.80 3.55 12.31
C ARG A 482 29.57 2.09 11.97
N VAL A 483 30.42 1.20 12.50
CA VAL A 483 30.20 -0.25 12.40
C VAL A 483 29.00 -0.61 13.30
N VAL A 484 27.99 -1.27 12.74
CA VAL A 484 26.81 -1.73 13.48
C VAL A 484 26.92 -3.22 13.79
N LEU A 485 27.44 -3.98 12.83
CA LEU A 485 27.75 -5.40 12.97
C LEU A 485 29.14 -5.63 12.36
N GLY A 486 30.05 -6.18 13.16
CA GLY A 486 31.43 -6.45 12.74
C GLY A 486 31.55 -7.52 11.66
N PRO A 487 32.77 -7.80 11.15
CA PRO A 487 32.99 -8.88 10.18
C PRO A 487 32.58 -10.24 10.74
N PHE A 488 31.80 -10.99 9.97
CA PHE A 488 31.53 -12.41 10.26
C PHE A 488 31.44 -13.20 8.95
N GLY A 489 31.74 -14.49 9.04
CA GLY A 489 31.83 -15.41 7.90
C GLY A 489 31.28 -16.78 8.25
N LEU A 490 31.07 -17.61 7.23
CA LEU A 490 30.75 -19.02 7.42
C LEU A 490 32.01 -19.76 7.91
N ARG A 491 31.84 -20.65 8.89
CA ARG A 491 32.94 -21.47 9.41
C ARG A 491 33.36 -22.54 8.42
#